data_AF-A0A258JT07-F1
#
_entry.id   AF-A0A258JT07-F1
#
_cell.length_a   1.000
_cell.length_b   1.000
_cell.length_c   1.000
_cell.angle_alpha   90.00
_cell.angle_beta   90.00
_cell.angle_gamma   90.00
#
_symmetry.space_group_name_H-M   'P 1'
#
loop_
_entity.id
_entity.type
_entity.pdbx_description
1 polymer ?
#
loop_
_entity_poly.entity_id
_entity_poly.type
_entity_poly.pdbx_seq_one_letter_code
_entity_poly.pdbx_strand_id
1 'polypeptide(L)'
;GPSLRIGSVSRTGLTGVTDHRAGFVTFVTALHGALAAAGASVRYDAGLPLWRWRIMVVVALLVAALLAWMAVSAVIAGLPIEAAIMVVLASVLAYPLAETLWRNVPGPYTPSAPPARLFPG
;
A
#
# COMPACT_ATOMS: atom_id res chain seq x y z
N GLY A 1 26.43 9.81 -1.96
CA GLY A 1 26.80 8.60 -2.71
C GLY A 1 25.87 8.43 -3.90
N PRO A 2 26.22 7.63 -4.91
CA PRO A 2 25.36 7.35 -6.06
C PRO A 2 24.08 6.62 -5.62
N SER A 3 22.92 7.09 -6.09
CA SER A 3 21.61 6.52 -5.78
C SER A 3 21.02 5.92 -7.06
N LEU A 4 20.93 4.59 -7.13
CA LEU A 4 20.27 3.90 -8.25
C LEU A 4 18.79 3.74 -7.91
N ARG A 5 17.91 4.38 -8.69
CA ARG A 5 16.45 4.21 -8.57
C ARG A 5 15.94 3.43 -9.76
N ILE A 6 15.63 2.15 -9.55
CA ILE A 6 15.01 1.28 -10.56
C ILE A 6 13.50 1.42 -10.43
N GLY A 7 12.84 1.91 -11.47
CA GLY A 7 11.39 1.97 -11.58
C GLY A 7 10.97 1.42 -12.94
N SER A 8 9.99 0.52 -12.96
CA SER A 8 9.36 0.10 -14.21
C SER A 8 8.29 1.12 -14.57
N VAL A 9 8.54 1.92 -15.60
CA VAL A 9 7.55 2.86 -16.17
C VAL A 9 7.36 2.47 -17.63
N SER A 10 6.59 1.41 -17.89
CA SER A 10 6.20 1.07 -19.25
C SER A 10 4.78 1.59 -19.53
N ARG A 11 4.57 2.07 -20.76
CA ARG A 11 3.25 2.50 -21.25
C ARG A 11 2.22 1.37 -21.15
N THR A 12 2.67 0.13 -21.28
CA THR A 12 1.90 -1.10 -21.08
C THR A 12 1.51 -1.33 -19.62
N GLY A 13 2.30 -0.87 -18.64
CA GLY A 13 1.93 -0.96 -17.21
C GLY A 13 0.83 0.02 -16.78
N LEU A 14 0.51 1.03 -17.61
CA LEU A 14 -0.57 1.99 -17.37
C LEU A 14 -1.92 1.52 -17.91
N THR A 15 -1.95 0.67 -18.93
CA THR A 15 -3.18 0.24 -19.62
C THR A 15 -3.36 -1.29 -19.70
N GLY A 16 -2.29 -2.05 -19.50
CA GLY A 16 -2.26 -3.50 -19.46
C GLY A 16 -2.18 -3.99 -18.03
N VAL A 17 -3.30 -4.51 -17.51
CA VAL A 17 -3.33 -5.25 -16.24
C VAL A 17 -2.71 -6.63 -16.51
N THR A 18 -1.39 -6.67 -16.67
CA THR A 18 -0.65 -7.93 -16.72
C THR A 18 -0.15 -8.22 -15.32
N ASP A 19 -0.54 -9.38 -14.79
CA ASP A 19 -0.09 -9.81 -13.49
C ASP A 19 1.40 -10.20 -13.57
N HIS A 20 2.26 -9.32 -13.06
CA HIS A 20 3.72 -9.54 -13.00
C HIS A 20 4.19 -10.00 -11.61
N ARG A 21 3.29 -10.42 -10.73
CA ARG A 21 3.59 -10.80 -9.34
C ARG A 21 4.74 -11.80 -9.23
N ALA A 22 4.65 -12.92 -9.95
CA ALA A 22 5.67 -13.97 -9.92
C ALA A 22 7.04 -13.51 -10.48
N GLY A 23 7.02 -12.74 -11.59
CA GLY A 23 8.24 -12.20 -12.18
C GLY A 23 8.93 -11.18 -11.27
N PHE A 24 8.15 -10.34 -10.60
CA PHE A 24 8.65 -9.39 -9.61
C PHE A 24 9.30 -10.10 -8.41
N VAL A 25 8.63 -11.11 -7.83
CA VAL A 25 9.18 -11.90 -6.71
C VAL A 25 10.49 -12.56 -7.12
N THR A 26 10.54 -13.17 -8.31
CA THR A 26 11.74 -13.83 -8.84
C THR A 26 12.91 -12.84 -8.99
N PHE A 27 12.63 -11.67 -9.59
CA PHE A 27 13.64 -10.62 -9.77
C PHE A 27 14.18 -10.10 -8.44
N VAL A 28 13.30 -9.77 -7.48
CA VAL A 28 13.73 -9.22 -6.18
C VAL A 28 14.55 -10.25 -5.40
N THR A 29 14.13 -11.53 -5.43
CA THR A 29 14.86 -12.62 -4.77
C THR A 29 16.25 -12.82 -5.38
N ALA A 30 16.35 -12.80 -6.71
CA ALA A 30 17.63 -12.89 -7.41
C ALA A 30 18.55 -11.69 -7.11
N LEU A 31 17.98 -10.48 -7.08
CA LEU A 31 18.72 -9.25 -6.73
C LEU A 31 19.26 -9.32 -5.30
N HIS A 32 18.45 -9.77 -4.34
CA HIS A 32 18.88 -9.97 -2.96
C HIS A 32 20.02 -10.99 -2.86
N GLY A 33 19.93 -12.10 -3.59
CA GLY A 33 21.00 -13.11 -3.66
C GLY A 33 22.31 -12.56 -4.22
N ALA A 34 22.24 -11.78 -5.31
CA ALA A 34 23.42 -11.15 -5.90
C ALA A 34 24.10 -10.13 -4.96
N LEU A 35 23.30 -9.33 -4.24
CA LEU A 35 23.82 -8.37 -3.26
C LEU A 35 24.50 -9.06 -2.07
N ALA A 36 23.91 -10.16 -1.58
CA ALA A 36 24.50 -10.96 -0.51
C ALA A 36 25.84 -11.60 -0.95
N ALA A 37 25.89 -12.16 -2.16
CA ALA A 37 27.11 -12.74 -2.73
C ALA A 37 28.24 -11.71 -2.92
N ALA A 38 27.89 -10.45 -3.19
CA ALA A 38 28.85 -9.36 -3.32
C ALA A 38 29.39 -8.84 -1.97
N GLY A 39 28.90 -9.34 -0.82
CA GLY A 39 29.31 -8.89 0.51
C GLY A 39 28.96 -7.42 0.81
N ALA A 40 28.00 -6.85 0.09
CA ALA A 40 27.63 -5.45 0.26
C ALA A 40 26.84 -5.24 1.57
N SER A 41 27.24 -4.22 2.35
CA SER A 41 26.45 -3.76 3.51
C SER A 41 25.23 -2.98 3.01
N VAL A 42 24.15 -3.70 2.70
CA VAL A 42 22.89 -3.12 2.20
C VAL A 42 21.87 -3.03 3.33
N ARG A 43 21.21 -1.87 3.44
CA ARG A 43 20.05 -1.69 4.31
C ARG A 43 18.77 -1.97 3.51
N TYR A 44 17.94 -2.86 4.01
CA TYR A 44 16.68 -3.24 3.41
C TYR A 44 15.53 -2.60 4.18
N ASP A 45 14.90 -1.58 3.58
CA ASP A 45 13.74 -0.89 4.14
C ASP A 45 12.52 -1.10 3.26
N ALA A 46 11.37 -1.29 3.91
CA ALA A 46 10.07 -1.49 3.30
C ALA A 46 9.17 -0.25 3.45
N GLY A 47 8.27 -0.04 2.49
CA GLY A 47 7.20 0.94 2.60
C GLY A 47 7.62 2.40 2.35
N LEU A 48 6.76 3.33 2.77
CA LEU A 48 6.99 4.77 2.66
C LEU A 48 7.78 5.29 3.86
N PRO A 49 8.45 6.46 3.75
CA PRO A 49 8.97 7.15 4.91
C PRO A 49 7.92 7.29 6.02
N LEU A 50 8.31 7.04 7.27
CA LEU A 50 7.38 6.96 8.42
C LEU A 50 6.46 8.18 8.55
N TRP A 51 6.99 9.38 8.33
CA TRP A 51 6.21 10.62 8.37
C TRP A 51 5.10 10.63 7.31
N ARG A 52 5.39 10.18 6.08
CA ARG A 52 4.44 10.15 4.98
C ARG A 52 3.36 9.11 5.21
N TRP A 53 3.75 7.92 5.67
CA TRP A 53 2.80 6.88 6.05
C TRP A 53 1.87 7.35 7.18
N ARG A 54 2.40 8.01 8.22
CA ARG A 54 1.60 8.59 9.31
C ARG A 54 0.60 9.63 8.80
N ILE A 55 1.01 10.54 7.91
CA ILE A 55 0.09 11.52 7.31
C ILE A 55 -1.04 10.80 6.58
N MET A 56 -0.73 9.78 5.77
CA MET A 56 -1.76 9.01 5.06
C MET A 56 -2.74 8.32 6.02
N VAL A 57 -2.25 7.73 7.11
CA VAL A 57 -3.11 7.11 8.14
C VAL A 57 -4.00 8.16 8.81
N VAL A 58 -3.44 9.31 9.21
CA VAL A 58 -4.22 10.39 9.85
C VAL A 58 -5.32 10.89 8.91
N VAL A 59 -4.99 11.16 7.64
CA VAL A 59 -5.97 11.59 6.65
C VAL A 59 -7.05 10.53 6.44
N ALA A 60 -6.67 9.24 6.36
CA ALA A 60 -7.63 8.15 6.23
C ALA A 60 -8.61 8.08 7.42
N LEU A 61 -8.10 8.21 8.66
CA LEU A 61 -8.93 8.21 9.87
C LEU A 61 -9.86 9.42 9.92
N LEU A 62 -9.39 10.61 9.53
CA LEU A 62 -10.21 11.82 9.47
C LEU A 62 -11.35 11.68 8.46
N VAL A 63 -11.06 11.16 7.26
CA VAL A 63 -12.07 10.89 6.24
C VAL A 63 -13.08 9.85 6.73
N ALA A 64 -12.62 8.77 7.36
CA ALA A 64 -13.50 7.74 7.91
C ALA A 64 -14.42 8.31 9.00
N ALA A 65 -13.89 9.15 9.90
CA ALA A 65 -14.67 9.82 10.93
C ALA A 65 -15.71 10.78 10.34
N LEU A 66 -15.37 11.54 9.30
CA LEU A 66 -16.30 12.44 8.61
C LEU A 66 -17.42 11.66 7.91
N LEU A 67 -17.09 10.56 7.23
CA LEU A 67 -18.09 9.69 6.58
C LEU A 67 -19.03 9.05 7.60
N ALA A 68 -18.50 8.58 8.74
CA ALA A 68 -19.31 8.05 9.83
C ALA A 68 -20.26 9.11 10.39
N TRP A 69 -19.75 10.32 10.63
CA TRP A 69 -20.56 11.46 11.07
C TRP A 69 -21.67 11.80 10.07
N MET A 70 -21.37 11.83 8.77
CA MET A 70 -22.36 12.08 7.71
C MET A 70 -23.44 11.00 7.67
N ALA A 71 -23.06 9.72 7.79
CA ALA A 71 -24.02 8.62 7.82
C ALA A 71 -24.97 8.72 9.02
N VAL A 72 -24.44 9.00 10.22
CA VAL A 72 -25.26 9.22 11.42
C VAL A 72 -26.16 10.44 11.25
N SER A 73 -25.64 11.54 10.72
CA SER A 73 -26.42 12.77 10.47
C SER A 73 -27.58 12.53 9.50
N ALA A 74 -27.36 11.74 8.44
CA ALA A 74 -28.41 11.37 7.49
C ALA A 74 -29.51 10.53 8.15
N VAL A 75 -29.16 9.58 9.03
CA VAL A 75 -30.15 8.81 9.80
C VAL A 75 -30.99 9.73 10.69
N ILE A 76 -30.35 10.66 11.41
CA ILE A 76 -31.05 11.64 12.26
C ILE A 76 -31.99 12.53 11.44
N ALA A 77 -31.61 12.86 10.20
CA ALA A 77 -32.41 13.65 9.27
C ALA A 77 -33.55 12.86 8.59
N GLY A 78 -33.74 11.58 8.91
CA GLY A 78 -34.79 10.75 8.30
C GLY A 78 -34.44 10.25 6.89
N LEU A 79 -33.15 10.20 6.54
CA LEU A 79 -32.60 9.76 5.25
C LEU A 79 -31.81 8.43 5.38
N PRO A 80 -32.46 7.32 5.78
CA PRO A 80 -31.76 6.08 6.07
C PRO A 80 -31.22 5.37 4.82
N ILE A 81 -31.83 5.58 3.65
CA ILE A 81 -31.39 4.96 2.39
C ILE A 81 -30.07 5.60 1.94
N GLU A 82 -29.97 6.92 2.01
CA GLU A 82 -28.79 7.71 1.70
C GLU A 82 -27.65 7.35 2.66
N ALA A 83 -27.95 7.17 3.95
CA ALA A 83 -27.00 6.68 4.93
C ALA A 83 -26.45 5.29 4.56
N ALA A 84 -27.32 4.36 4.17
CA ALA A 84 -26.91 3.02 3.75
C ALA A 84 -26.01 3.07 2.50
N ILE A 85 -26.38 3.87 1.50
CA ILE A 85 -25.58 4.06 0.28
C ILE A 85 -24.19 4.61 0.63
N MET A 86 -24.11 5.62 1.51
CA MET A 86 -22.83 6.18 1.97
C MET A 86 -21.95 5.12 2.63
N VAL A 87 -22.52 4.29 3.51
CA VAL A 87 -21.77 3.23 4.21
C VAL A 87 -21.25 2.18 3.23
N VAL A 88 -22.08 1.74 2.28
CA VAL A 88 -21.69 0.75 1.27
C VAL A 88 -20.55 1.31 0.40
N LEU A 89 -20.72 2.52 -0.13
CA LEU A 89 -19.71 3.14 -0.98
C LEU A 89 -18.39 3.39 -0.23
N ALA A 90 -18.47 3.89 1.00
CA ALA A 90 -17.31 4.07 1.86
C ALA A 90 -16.56 2.76 2.09
N SER A 91 -17.28 1.66 2.30
CA SER A 91 -16.68 0.33 2.52
C SER A 91 -15.95 -0.18 1.27
N VAL A 92 -16.55 -0.02 0.09
CA VAL A 92 -15.93 -0.40 -1.19
C VAL A 92 -14.65 0.39 -1.43
N LEU A 93 -14.65 1.70 -1.12
CA LEU A 93 -13.49 2.57 -1.29
C LEU A 93 -12.43 2.40 -0.18
N ALA A 94 -12.83 1.92 1.00
CA ALA A 94 -11.92 1.66 2.10
C ALA A 94 -10.96 0.51 1.80
N TYR A 95 -11.38 -0.50 1.02
CA TYR A 95 -10.54 -1.66 0.74
C TYR A 95 -9.24 -1.31 -0.02
N PRO A 96 -9.25 -0.60 -1.18
CA PRO A 96 -8.02 -0.19 -1.85
C PRO A 96 -7.13 0.70 -0.98
N LEU A 97 -7.73 1.55 -0.15
CA LEU A 97 -6.99 2.42 0.77
C LEU A 97 -6.30 1.60 1.87
N ALA A 98 -7.01 0.66 2.49
CA ALA A 98 -6.48 -0.24 3.50
C ALA A 98 -5.34 -1.08 2.93
N GLU A 99 -5.50 -1.63 1.73
CA GLU A 99 -4.46 -2.39 1.04
C GLU A 99 -3.23 -1.51 0.75
N THR A 100 -3.44 -0.27 0.32
CA THR A 100 -2.36 0.71 0.11
C THR A 100 -1.62 1.00 1.41
N LEU A 101 -2.33 1.29 2.50
CA LEU A 101 -1.73 1.59 3.80
C LEU A 101 -0.97 0.39 4.36
N TRP A 102 -1.55 -0.81 4.24
CA TRP A 102 -0.97 -2.08 4.69
C TRP A 102 0.33 -2.39 3.96
N ARG A 103 0.33 -2.38 2.62
CA ARG A 103 1.54 -2.67 1.82
C ARG A 103 2.67 -1.66 2.04
N ASN A 104 2.32 -0.42 2.41
CA ASN A 104 3.29 0.66 2.62
C ASN A 104 3.72 0.86 4.08
N VAL A 105 3.40 -0.07 4.99
CA VAL A 105 3.85 0.01 6.39
C VAL A 105 5.39 0.05 6.44
N PRO A 106 5.97 1.13 7.00
CA PRO A 106 7.42 1.30 7.12
C PRO A 106 8.03 0.24 8.02
N GLY A 107 9.19 -0.28 7.64
CA GLY A 107 9.98 -1.09 8.54
C GLY A 107 11.23 -1.69 7.89
N PRO A 108 12.27 -1.99 8.69
CA PRO A 108 13.38 -2.78 8.20
C PRO A 108 12.92 -4.21 7.90
N TYR A 109 13.62 -4.89 7.00
CA TYR A 109 13.44 -6.32 6.78
C TYR A 109 14.75 -7.03 6.47
N THR A 110 14.72 -8.36 6.41
CA THR A 110 15.85 -9.15 5.93
C THR A 110 15.48 -9.82 4.61
N PRO A 111 16.42 -9.91 3.65
CA PRO A 111 16.14 -10.53 2.35
C PRO A 111 15.72 -12.01 2.47
N SER A 112 16.15 -12.72 3.52
CA SER A 112 15.76 -14.10 3.81
C SER A 112 14.36 -14.24 4.42
N ALA A 113 13.81 -13.16 5.00
CA ALA A 113 12.50 -13.15 5.63
C ALA A 113 11.77 -11.83 5.29
N PRO A 114 11.39 -11.63 4.02
CA PRO A 114 10.65 -10.46 3.60
C PRO A 114 9.25 -10.46 4.24
N PRO A 115 8.69 -9.29 4.60
CA PRO A 115 7.35 -9.21 5.14
C PRO A 115 6.33 -9.70 4.11
N ALA A 116 5.38 -10.55 4.55
CA ALA A 116 4.33 -11.10 3.68
C ALA A 116 3.51 -10.02 2.94
N ARG A 117 3.44 -8.80 3.47
CA ARG A 117 2.78 -7.65 2.83
C ARG A 117 3.49 -7.08 1.60
N LEU A 118 4.78 -7.37 1.41
CA LEU A 118 5.57 -6.85 0.29
C LEU A 118 5.50 -7.74 -0.94
N PHE A 119 5.31 -9.04 -0.72
CA PHE A 119 5.16 -9.98 -1.79
C PHE A 119 3.70 -10.37 -1.95
N PRO A 120 3.20 -10.42 -3.19
CA PRO A 120 1.92 -11.05 -3.47
C PRO A 120 1.98 -12.50 -3.01
N GLY A 121 1.02 -12.92 -2.18
CA GLY A 121 0.72 -14.34 -1.96
C GLY A 121 0.22 -15.00 -3.24
#